data_AF-A0A950D2X2-F1
#
_entry.id   AF-A0A950D2X2-F1
#
_cell.length_a   1.000
_cell.length_b   1.000
_cell.length_c   1.000
_cell.angle_alpha   90.00
_cell.angle_beta   90.00
_cell.angle_gamma   90.00
#
_symmetry.space_group_name_H-M   'P 1'
#
loop_
_entity.id
_entity.type
_entity.pdbx_description
1 polymer ?
#
loop_
_entity_poly.entity_id
_entity_poly.type
_entity_poly.pdbx_seq_one_letter_code
_entity_poly.pdbx_strand_id
1 'polypeptide(L)'
;MIANEPPAPETAARRDVLAPAGGGRARRLYLVHRRHELLAPVHALLEFCGMLLEEEKIHCSPRIHNDLRTVEASARRLAKMIDDVLGPARVGGDGPLPDTVAQALNHDLRSLLTIILGYADELRRGLRNMFLDDYAAEVDKIRSLGRRTLALVDSTVTQLRSPDGNLALDDVQTYLDRLVGDVDATARDDADDLEPAAEPGRLLVAEDNTAIRDLLCDLLRRQGHEVVAAGDGIDALLAIHARPFDLLLTDIEMPRVNGFQVIEHLKDDPELREIPVIVISGHGELDGIAHCLKMGAEDYLPKPFNRTILKARVDACLEKKRLRDRNEQQRRRFDELLHAILPGKVVAELAATNVVRPQRHEDIAVLFADIVGFTAYCDRHQDQPEVIVHYLQQLFEIWEEIASGFGVQKIKTIGDAFMAAAGLLEDAEDAVLDCVRCGLRMIEATQQLRDDQGQCLGWNLRVGIHAGPVVAGVLGRRQYLYDLWGDTVNTASRLESHGKPGCVNLSTSAWRRVASHFQGELHGSVEVKGKGMMELIHLNAAVIPAP
;
A
#
# COMPACT_ATOMS: atom_id res chain seq x y z
N MET A 1 -30.44 60.49 26.20
CA MET A 1 -31.69 59.71 26.15
C MET A 1 -31.34 58.33 25.63
N ILE A 2 -31.43 57.37 26.54
CA ILE A 2 -31.13 55.95 26.37
C ILE A 2 -32.33 55.29 25.71
N ALA A 3 -32.12 54.41 24.73
CA ALA A 3 -33.11 53.42 24.32
C ALA A 3 -32.40 52.07 24.17
N ASN A 4 -32.63 51.21 25.15
CA ASN A 4 -32.33 49.77 25.14
C ASN A 4 -33.31 49.07 24.22
N GLU A 5 -32.82 48.30 23.25
CA GLU A 5 -33.60 47.26 22.57
C GLU A 5 -33.22 45.86 23.11
N PRO A 6 -34.19 44.94 23.26
CA PRO A 6 -34.02 43.66 23.97
C PRO A 6 -33.45 42.54 23.05
N PRO A 7 -32.92 41.44 23.64
CA PRO A 7 -32.37 40.32 22.88
C PRO A 7 -33.47 39.39 22.32
N ALA A 8 -33.17 38.77 21.18
CA ALA A 8 -34.02 37.80 20.48
C ALA A 8 -34.17 36.47 21.25
N PRO A 9 -35.31 35.77 21.17
CA PRO A 9 -35.54 34.52 21.86
C PRO A 9 -35.06 33.30 21.06
N GLU A 10 -34.28 32.45 21.72
CA GLU A 10 -33.90 31.11 21.29
C GLU A 10 -34.99 30.06 21.64
N THR A 11 -35.10 29.05 20.76
CA THR A 11 -35.53 27.66 21.02
C THR A 11 -36.96 27.36 21.49
N ALA A 12 -37.86 27.08 20.53
CA ALA A 12 -38.99 26.15 20.71
C ALA A 12 -39.65 25.80 19.36
N ALA A 13 -39.03 24.94 18.55
CA ALA A 13 -39.68 24.30 17.40
C ALA A 13 -38.93 23.05 16.91
N ARG A 14 -38.89 22.00 17.74
CA ARG A 14 -38.61 20.62 17.30
C ARG A 14 -39.48 19.67 18.10
N ARG A 15 -40.70 19.46 17.62
CA ARG A 15 -41.58 18.32 17.91
C ARG A 15 -42.80 18.53 17.02
N ASP A 16 -43.00 17.62 16.08
CA ASP A 16 -44.22 17.35 15.29
C ASP A 16 -43.93 17.17 13.79
N VAL A 17 -43.20 16.10 13.45
CA VAL A 17 -43.36 15.39 12.17
C VAL A 17 -43.14 13.89 12.42
N LEU A 18 -44.09 13.21 13.07
CA LEU A 18 -44.25 11.76 13.02
C LEU A 18 -45.58 11.36 13.68
N ALA A 19 -46.64 11.34 12.87
CA ALA A 19 -47.86 10.58 13.17
C ALA A 19 -47.88 9.29 12.33
N PRO A 20 -48.48 8.18 12.82
CA PRO A 20 -48.01 6.84 12.53
C PRO A 20 -48.77 6.18 11.36
N ALA A 21 -48.02 5.72 10.36
CA ALA A 21 -48.47 4.72 9.38
C ALA A 21 -47.67 3.40 9.52
N GLY A 22 -47.21 3.07 10.75
CA GLY A 22 -46.05 2.17 10.99
C GLY A 22 -46.32 0.72 11.43
N GLY A 23 -47.55 0.35 11.80
CA GLY A 23 -47.81 -0.95 12.45
C GLY A 23 -47.50 -2.19 11.59
N GLY A 24 -47.94 -2.20 10.33
CA GLY A 24 -47.76 -3.35 9.43
C GLY A 24 -46.33 -3.55 8.91
N ARG A 25 -45.52 -2.48 8.83
CA ARG A 25 -44.13 -2.55 8.35
C ARG A 25 -43.17 -3.01 9.45
N ALA A 26 -43.33 -2.49 10.67
CA ALA A 26 -42.53 -2.89 11.83
C ALA A 26 -42.73 -4.38 12.17
N ARG A 27 -43.99 -4.84 12.16
CA ARG A 27 -44.34 -6.26 12.36
C ARG A 27 -43.73 -7.19 11.31
N ARG A 28 -43.64 -6.73 10.05
CA ARG A 28 -43.04 -7.50 8.96
C ARG A 28 -41.53 -7.66 9.15
N LEU A 29 -40.84 -6.59 9.57
CA LEU A 29 -39.41 -6.63 9.89
C LEU A 29 -39.11 -7.51 11.10
N TYR A 30 -39.93 -7.43 12.16
CA TYR A 30 -39.79 -8.27 13.35
C TYR A 30 -39.93 -9.77 13.03
N LEU A 31 -40.92 -10.15 12.21
CA LEU A 31 -41.12 -11.55 11.82
C LEU A 31 -40.00 -12.07 10.92
N VAL A 32 -39.46 -11.24 10.04
CA VAL A 32 -38.27 -11.57 9.23
C VAL A 32 -37.05 -11.78 10.14
N HIS A 33 -36.84 -10.92 11.14
CA HIS A 33 -35.75 -11.05 12.11
C HIS A 33 -35.89 -12.33 12.95
N ARG A 34 -37.09 -12.59 13.52
CA ARG A 34 -37.36 -13.81 14.31
C ARG A 34 -37.21 -15.09 13.49
N ARG A 35 -37.60 -15.06 12.22
CA ARG A 35 -37.36 -16.15 11.27
C ARG A 35 -35.86 -16.43 11.14
N HIS A 36 -35.04 -15.40 10.97
CA HIS A 36 -33.59 -15.55 10.84
C HIS A 36 -32.95 -16.10 12.12
N GLU A 37 -33.32 -15.58 13.30
CA GLU A 37 -32.82 -16.07 14.59
C GLU A 37 -33.17 -17.54 14.86
N LEU A 38 -34.37 -17.98 14.43
CA LEU A 38 -34.81 -19.36 14.58
C LEU A 38 -34.15 -20.31 13.57
N LEU A 39 -33.88 -19.86 12.35
CA LEU A 39 -33.24 -20.68 11.31
C LEU A 39 -31.75 -20.89 11.56
N ALA A 40 -31.03 -19.89 12.08
CA ALA A 40 -29.59 -19.96 12.30
C ALA A 40 -29.12 -21.20 13.10
N PRO A 41 -29.67 -21.51 14.29
CA PRO A 41 -29.27 -22.71 15.03
C PRO A 41 -29.75 -24.02 14.37
N VAL A 42 -30.80 -23.98 13.54
CA VAL A 42 -31.32 -25.16 12.82
C VAL A 42 -30.46 -25.48 11.60
N HIS A 43 -29.94 -24.47 10.89
CA HIS A 43 -28.96 -24.69 9.82
C HIS A 43 -27.63 -25.21 10.36
N ALA A 44 -27.15 -24.65 11.47
CA ALA A 44 -25.99 -25.19 12.17
C ALA A 44 -26.20 -26.67 12.57
N LEU A 45 -27.40 -27.04 13.06
CA LEU A 45 -27.74 -28.44 13.34
C LEU A 45 -27.61 -29.34 12.11
N LEU A 46 -28.06 -28.87 10.94
CA LEU A 46 -27.98 -29.62 9.68
C LEU A 46 -26.54 -29.81 9.21
N GLU A 47 -25.69 -28.78 9.34
CA GLU A 47 -24.27 -28.85 9.01
C GLU A 47 -23.53 -29.86 9.90
N PHE A 48 -23.75 -29.81 11.22
CA PHE A 48 -23.16 -30.79 12.15
C PHE A 48 -23.65 -32.21 11.88
N CYS A 49 -24.93 -32.40 11.55
CA CYS A 49 -25.44 -33.71 11.19
C CYS A 49 -24.85 -34.23 9.87
N GLY A 50 -24.69 -33.35 8.87
CA GLY A 50 -24.08 -33.67 7.59
C GLY A 50 -22.63 -34.13 7.75
N MET A 51 -21.83 -33.35 8.47
CA MET A 51 -20.43 -33.69 8.78
C MET A 51 -20.31 -35.06 9.46
N LEU A 52 -21.11 -35.32 10.49
CA LEU A 52 -21.10 -36.61 11.18
C LEU A 52 -21.60 -37.78 10.31
N LEU A 53 -22.48 -37.53 9.34
CA LEU A 53 -22.97 -38.56 8.43
C LEU A 53 -21.95 -38.96 7.37
N GLU A 54 -20.91 -38.15 7.11
CA GLU A 54 -19.83 -38.45 6.16
C GLU A 54 -18.70 -39.30 6.78
N GLU A 55 -18.71 -39.47 8.10
CA GLU A 55 -17.67 -40.18 8.83
C GLU A 55 -17.79 -41.71 8.70
N GLU A 56 -16.71 -42.36 8.24
CA GLU A 56 -16.66 -43.79 7.94
C GLU A 56 -17.01 -44.67 9.16
N LYS A 57 -16.59 -44.24 10.36
CA LYS A 57 -16.92 -44.92 11.63
C LYS A 57 -18.41 -44.87 11.97
N ILE A 58 -19.09 -43.80 11.57
CA ILE A 58 -20.53 -43.60 11.78
C ILE A 58 -21.32 -44.41 10.75
N HIS A 59 -20.86 -44.48 9.50
CA HIS A 59 -21.42 -45.34 8.46
C HIS A 59 -21.40 -46.83 8.82
N CYS A 60 -20.34 -47.29 9.49
CA CYS A 60 -20.21 -48.68 9.91
C CYS A 60 -21.17 -49.09 11.05
N SER A 61 -21.91 -48.16 11.67
CA SER A 61 -22.87 -48.43 12.74
C SER A 61 -24.31 -48.12 12.28
N PRO A 62 -25.09 -49.13 11.84
CA PRO A 62 -26.42 -48.91 11.28
C PRO A 62 -27.38 -48.19 12.23
N ARG A 63 -27.26 -48.44 13.53
CA ARG A 63 -28.08 -47.81 14.56
C ARG A 63 -27.77 -46.32 14.71
N ILE A 64 -26.49 -45.96 14.88
CA ILE A 64 -26.05 -44.57 15.03
C ILE A 64 -26.33 -43.78 13.74
N HIS A 65 -26.07 -44.39 12.59
CA HIS A 65 -26.39 -43.78 11.30
C HIS A 65 -27.89 -43.48 11.16
N ASN A 66 -28.76 -44.41 11.54
CA ASN A 66 -30.21 -44.23 11.47
C ASN A 66 -30.74 -43.17 12.46
N ASP A 67 -30.19 -43.15 13.68
CA ASP A 67 -30.55 -42.15 14.70
C ASP A 67 -30.13 -40.74 14.24
N LEU A 68 -28.94 -40.58 13.65
CA LEU A 68 -28.43 -39.31 13.12
C LEU A 68 -29.22 -38.84 11.88
N ARG A 69 -29.61 -39.77 10.99
CA ARG A 69 -30.55 -39.47 9.89
C ARG A 69 -31.91 -39.01 10.39
N THR A 70 -32.38 -39.53 11.52
CA THR A 70 -33.65 -39.11 12.13
C THR A 70 -33.55 -37.69 12.70
N VAL A 71 -32.41 -37.34 13.30
CA VAL A 71 -32.12 -35.96 13.73
C VAL A 71 -32.07 -35.01 12.53
N GLU A 72 -31.33 -35.37 11.48
CA GLU A 72 -31.21 -34.60 10.25
C GLU A 72 -32.58 -34.35 9.59
N ALA A 73 -33.40 -35.40 9.42
CA ALA A 73 -34.74 -35.30 8.84
C ALA A 73 -35.67 -34.41 9.69
N SER A 74 -35.57 -34.50 11.02
CA SER A 74 -36.34 -33.67 11.93
C SER A 74 -35.91 -32.20 11.87
N ALA A 75 -34.62 -31.92 11.77
CA ALA A 75 -34.08 -30.56 11.60
C ALA A 75 -34.46 -29.94 10.24
N ARG A 76 -34.44 -30.72 9.15
CA ARG A 76 -34.92 -30.25 7.82
C ARG A 76 -36.40 -29.90 7.86
N ARG A 77 -37.21 -30.74 8.52
CA ARG A 77 -38.65 -30.47 8.71
C ARG A 77 -38.89 -29.25 9.59
N LEU A 78 -38.06 -29.04 10.61
CA LEU A 78 -38.10 -27.87 11.48
C LEU A 78 -37.80 -26.58 10.72
N ALA A 79 -36.74 -26.54 9.91
CA ALA A 79 -36.39 -25.39 9.08
C ALA A 79 -37.51 -25.03 8.10
N LYS A 80 -38.02 -26.03 7.36
CA LYS A 80 -39.14 -25.84 6.44
C LYS A 80 -40.38 -25.31 7.15
N MET A 81 -40.67 -25.81 8.34
CA MET A 81 -41.82 -25.36 9.10
C MET A 81 -41.65 -23.93 9.63
N ILE A 82 -40.46 -23.54 10.06
CA ILE A 82 -40.14 -22.15 10.44
C ILE A 82 -40.36 -21.22 9.25
N ASP A 83 -39.92 -21.63 8.05
CA ASP A 83 -40.14 -20.89 6.80
C ASP A 83 -41.62 -20.79 6.41
N ASP A 84 -42.37 -21.88 6.49
CA ASP A 84 -43.78 -21.92 6.14
C ASP A 84 -44.66 -21.10 7.11
N VAL A 85 -44.26 -21.05 8.38
CA VAL A 85 -45.01 -20.36 9.45
C VAL A 85 -44.66 -18.88 9.55
N LEU A 86 -43.39 -18.51 9.35
CA LEU A 86 -42.91 -17.12 9.42
C LEU A 86 -42.65 -16.50 8.02
N GLY A 87 -43.10 -17.17 6.96
CA GLY A 87 -42.92 -16.75 5.58
C GLY A 87 -43.79 -15.54 5.17
N PRO A 88 -43.36 -14.76 4.17
CA PRO A 88 -43.97 -13.49 3.80
C PRO A 88 -45.44 -13.58 3.33
N ALA A 89 -45.88 -14.75 2.86
CA ALA A 89 -47.23 -14.95 2.30
C ALA A 89 -48.36 -15.01 3.34
N ARG A 90 -48.07 -15.37 4.60
CA ARG A 90 -49.08 -15.46 5.68
C ARG A 90 -49.13 -14.23 6.60
N VAL A 91 -48.28 -13.24 6.34
CA VAL A 91 -48.02 -12.06 7.19
C VAL A 91 -48.68 -10.77 6.62
N GLY A 92 -49.46 -10.90 5.55
CA GLY A 92 -49.98 -9.77 4.76
C GLY A 92 -51.22 -9.03 5.28
N GLY A 93 -51.74 -9.36 6.47
CA GLY A 93 -52.96 -8.73 7.01
C GLY A 93 -52.72 -7.87 8.25
N ASP A 94 -53.37 -6.71 8.34
CA ASP A 94 -53.33 -5.79 9.50
C ASP A 94 -54.11 -6.31 10.74
N GLY A 95 -54.63 -7.55 10.70
CA GLY A 95 -55.32 -8.19 11.83
C GLY A 95 -54.39 -8.94 12.80
N PRO A 96 -54.85 -9.33 14.00
CA PRO A 96 -54.09 -10.18 14.93
C PRO A 96 -53.60 -11.45 14.24
N LEU A 97 -52.40 -11.94 14.61
CA LEU A 97 -51.91 -13.21 14.07
C LEU A 97 -52.95 -14.29 14.39
N PRO A 98 -53.32 -15.16 13.45
CA PRO A 98 -54.24 -16.25 13.74
C PRO A 98 -53.69 -17.08 14.91
N ASP A 99 -54.50 -17.41 15.92
CA ASP A 99 -54.12 -18.26 17.05
C ASP A 99 -53.45 -19.57 16.59
N THR A 100 -53.80 -20.04 15.39
CA THR A 100 -53.22 -21.18 14.70
C THR A 100 -51.70 -21.07 14.46
N VAL A 101 -51.15 -19.86 14.29
CA VAL A 101 -49.71 -19.61 14.10
C VAL A 101 -48.96 -19.77 15.43
N ALA A 102 -49.48 -19.19 16.51
CA ALA A 102 -48.91 -19.36 17.84
C ALA A 102 -49.08 -20.79 18.38
N GLN A 103 -50.13 -21.51 17.95
CA GLN A 103 -50.31 -22.93 18.23
C GLN A 103 -49.33 -23.80 17.43
N ALA A 104 -49.15 -23.54 16.13
CA ALA A 104 -48.21 -24.27 15.28
C ALA A 104 -46.75 -24.08 15.74
N LEU A 105 -46.35 -22.85 16.09
CA LEU A 105 -45.03 -22.57 16.65
C LEU A 105 -44.79 -23.29 17.98
N ASN A 106 -45.80 -23.39 18.85
CA ASN A 106 -45.63 -23.96 20.18
C ASN A 106 -45.76 -25.49 20.23
N HIS A 107 -46.67 -26.09 19.45
CA HIS A 107 -46.91 -27.53 19.52
C HIS A 107 -45.99 -28.33 18.59
N ASP A 108 -45.90 -27.92 17.32
CA ASP A 108 -45.26 -28.73 16.30
C ASP A 108 -43.74 -28.53 16.26
N LEU A 109 -43.25 -27.29 16.40
CA LEU A 109 -41.79 -27.04 16.51
C LEU A 109 -41.22 -27.68 17.78
N ARG A 110 -41.97 -27.61 18.90
CA ARG A 110 -41.57 -28.23 20.17
C ARG A 110 -41.54 -29.76 20.08
N SER A 111 -42.51 -30.38 19.40
CA SER A 111 -42.49 -31.81 19.11
C SER A 111 -41.26 -32.22 18.30
N LEU A 112 -40.91 -31.49 17.24
CA LEU A 112 -39.72 -31.77 16.43
C LEU A 112 -38.42 -31.57 17.22
N LEU A 113 -38.33 -30.53 18.05
CA LEU A 113 -37.18 -30.29 18.92
C LEU A 113 -37.04 -31.36 20.01
N THR A 114 -38.16 -31.88 20.53
CA THR A 114 -38.16 -32.99 21.50
C THR A 114 -37.64 -34.27 20.87
N ILE A 115 -38.01 -34.54 19.60
CA ILE A 115 -37.46 -35.65 18.82
C ILE A 115 -35.95 -35.49 18.64
N ILE A 116 -35.48 -34.31 18.19
CA ILE A 116 -34.05 -34.01 17.98
C ILE A 116 -33.25 -34.22 19.27
N LEU A 117 -33.72 -33.69 20.39
CA LEU A 117 -33.04 -33.81 21.68
C LEU A 117 -33.04 -35.25 22.21
N GLY A 118 -34.15 -35.99 22.01
CA GLY A 118 -34.24 -37.40 22.40
C GLY A 118 -33.26 -38.28 21.65
N TYR A 119 -33.20 -38.18 20.32
CA TYR A 119 -32.24 -38.93 19.50
C TYR A 119 -30.80 -38.49 19.74
N ALA A 120 -30.54 -37.20 20.00
CA ALA A 120 -29.20 -36.74 20.37
C ALA A 120 -28.72 -37.31 21.72
N ASP A 121 -29.62 -37.50 22.69
CA ASP A 121 -29.32 -38.18 23.95
C ASP A 121 -29.03 -39.68 23.74
N GLU A 122 -29.77 -40.35 22.85
CA GLU A 122 -29.53 -41.76 22.50
C GLU A 122 -28.21 -41.97 21.73
N LEU A 123 -27.91 -41.09 20.77
CA LEU A 123 -26.64 -41.05 20.03
C LEU A 123 -25.44 -40.93 20.98
N ARG A 124 -25.53 -40.02 21.95
CA ARG A 124 -24.47 -39.84 22.96
C ARG A 124 -24.23 -41.10 23.79
N ARG A 125 -25.30 -41.81 24.17
CA ARG A 125 -25.19 -43.10 24.89
C ARG A 125 -24.60 -44.19 23.98
N GLY A 126 -25.03 -44.24 22.71
CA GLY A 126 -24.54 -45.19 21.73
C GLY A 126 -23.04 -45.04 21.43
N LEU A 127 -22.58 -43.82 21.20
CA LEU A 127 -21.17 -43.51 20.94
C LEU A 127 -20.26 -43.85 22.13
N ARG A 128 -20.70 -43.54 23.35
CA ARG A 128 -19.96 -43.88 24.58
C ARG A 128 -19.83 -45.39 24.77
N ASN A 129 -20.87 -46.16 24.45
CA ASN A 129 -20.83 -47.64 24.53
C ASN A 129 -19.90 -48.26 23.47
N MET A 130 -19.58 -47.52 22.42
CA MET A 130 -18.68 -47.94 21.33
C MET A 130 -17.26 -47.36 21.46
N PHE A 131 -16.93 -46.69 22.58
CA PHE A 131 -15.65 -46.03 22.81
C PHE A 131 -15.27 -44.99 21.74
N LEU A 132 -16.28 -44.31 21.16
CA LEU A 132 -16.12 -43.24 20.17
C LEU A 132 -16.25 -41.86 20.84
N ASP A 133 -15.45 -41.62 21.88
CA ASP A 133 -15.55 -40.41 22.71
C ASP A 133 -15.21 -39.12 21.93
N ASP A 134 -14.39 -39.22 20.88
CA ASP A 134 -14.04 -38.10 19.98
C ASP A 134 -15.29 -37.46 19.33
N TYR A 135 -16.34 -38.25 19.08
CA TYR A 135 -17.59 -37.79 18.46
C TYR A 135 -18.64 -37.35 19.50
N ALA A 136 -18.43 -37.65 20.78
CA ALA A 136 -19.36 -37.26 21.84
C ALA A 136 -19.42 -35.74 22.01
N ALA A 137 -18.29 -35.04 21.77
CA ALA A 137 -18.22 -33.59 21.78
C ALA A 137 -19.08 -32.96 20.67
N GLU A 138 -19.09 -33.55 19.47
CA GLU A 138 -19.90 -33.07 18.33
C GLU A 138 -21.40 -33.32 18.56
N VAL A 139 -21.78 -34.46 19.13
CA VAL A 139 -23.19 -34.72 19.52
C VAL A 139 -23.64 -33.77 20.64
N ASP A 140 -22.75 -33.35 21.53
CA ASP A 140 -23.08 -32.33 22.53
C ASP A 140 -23.31 -30.94 21.92
N LYS A 141 -22.68 -30.61 20.79
CA LYS A 141 -23.02 -29.39 20.02
C LYS A 141 -24.43 -29.46 19.44
N ILE A 142 -24.84 -30.62 18.90
CA ILE A 142 -26.22 -30.85 18.43
C ILE A 142 -27.22 -30.61 19.57
N ARG A 143 -26.95 -31.10 20.77
CA ARG A 143 -27.82 -30.89 21.94
C ARG A 143 -27.89 -29.42 22.36
N SER A 144 -26.75 -28.73 22.36
CA SER A 144 -26.68 -27.30 22.67
C SER A 144 -27.54 -26.47 21.70
N LEU A 145 -27.40 -26.72 20.39
CA LEU A 145 -28.16 -26.05 19.36
C LEU A 145 -29.66 -26.35 19.44
N GLY A 146 -30.05 -27.60 19.72
CA GLY A 146 -31.45 -27.98 19.93
C GLY A 146 -32.08 -27.25 21.12
N ARG A 147 -31.36 -27.13 22.24
CA ARG A 147 -31.82 -26.38 23.43
C ARG A 147 -31.93 -24.88 23.18
N ARG A 148 -30.95 -24.30 22.49
CA ARG A 148 -30.96 -22.88 22.10
C ARG A 148 -32.15 -22.57 21.20
N THR A 149 -32.43 -23.44 20.22
CA THR A 149 -33.59 -23.29 19.33
C THR A 149 -34.89 -23.37 20.11
N LEU A 150 -35.02 -24.30 21.07
CA LEU A 150 -36.19 -24.41 21.93
C LEU A 150 -36.44 -23.14 22.75
N ALA A 151 -35.39 -22.56 23.34
CA ALA A 151 -35.50 -21.31 24.10
C ALA A 151 -35.96 -20.12 23.21
N LEU A 152 -35.49 -20.06 21.96
CA LEU A 152 -35.92 -19.05 20.99
C LEU A 152 -37.37 -19.26 20.54
N VAL A 153 -37.82 -20.50 20.40
CA VAL A 153 -39.23 -20.82 20.10
C VAL A 153 -40.12 -20.38 21.26
N ASP A 154 -39.76 -20.71 22.51
CA ASP A 154 -40.52 -20.34 23.70
C ASP A 154 -40.59 -18.81 23.89
N SER A 155 -39.49 -18.08 23.64
CA SER A 155 -39.47 -16.61 23.71
C SER A 155 -40.36 -15.98 22.63
N THR A 156 -40.30 -16.51 21.41
CA THR A 156 -41.11 -16.04 20.28
C THR A 156 -42.60 -16.28 20.52
N VAL A 157 -42.99 -17.45 21.04
CA VAL A 157 -44.39 -17.78 21.36
C VAL A 157 -44.92 -16.89 22.48
N THR A 158 -44.12 -16.61 23.50
CA THR A 158 -44.50 -15.74 24.62
C THR A 158 -44.76 -14.31 24.13
N GLN A 159 -43.93 -13.81 23.22
CA GLN A 159 -44.06 -12.48 22.63
C GLN A 159 -45.28 -12.38 21.70
N LEU A 160 -45.56 -13.42 20.91
CA LEU A 160 -46.70 -13.45 19.98
C LEU A 160 -48.08 -13.54 20.68
N ARG A 161 -48.13 -13.92 21.97
CA ARG A 161 -49.36 -14.05 22.76
C ARG A 161 -49.72 -12.80 23.58
N SER A 162 -48.88 -11.77 23.58
CA SER A 162 -49.15 -10.52 24.32
C SER A 162 -50.26 -9.69 23.64
N PRO A 163 -51.27 -9.16 24.36
CA PRO A 163 -52.43 -8.50 23.76
C PRO A 163 -52.18 -7.15 23.09
N ASP A 164 -51.03 -6.50 23.33
CA ASP A 164 -50.74 -5.17 22.81
C ASP A 164 -49.83 -5.24 21.59
N GLY A 165 -50.44 -5.17 20.39
CA GLY A 165 -49.76 -5.02 19.11
C GLY A 165 -48.91 -3.73 18.94
N ASN A 166 -48.67 -2.99 20.02
CA ASN A 166 -47.76 -1.83 20.08
C ASN A 166 -46.31 -2.22 20.44
N LEU A 167 -46.05 -3.45 20.91
CA LEU A 167 -44.69 -3.93 21.22
C LEU A 167 -43.77 -4.02 19.99
N ALA A 168 -44.30 -4.03 18.76
CA ALA A 168 -43.48 -4.10 17.53
C ALA A 168 -42.79 -2.77 17.17
N LEU A 169 -43.29 -1.62 17.65
CA LEU A 169 -42.64 -0.31 17.46
C LEU A 169 -41.59 -0.07 18.54
N ASP A 170 -41.88 -0.46 19.78
CA ASP A 170 -40.90 -0.42 20.87
C ASP A 170 -39.76 -1.42 20.64
N ASP A 171 -39.97 -2.58 20.02
CA ASP A 171 -38.87 -3.54 19.75
C ASP A 171 -37.96 -3.14 18.57
N VAL A 172 -38.46 -2.40 17.57
CA VAL A 172 -37.61 -1.85 16.50
C VAL A 172 -36.84 -0.62 17.00
N GLN A 173 -37.49 0.22 17.82
CA GLN A 173 -36.83 1.29 18.54
C GLN A 173 -35.85 0.73 19.57
N THR A 174 -36.17 -0.36 20.27
CA THR A 174 -35.28 -1.09 21.19
C THR A 174 -34.19 -1.87 20.44
N TYR A 175 -34.39 -2.27 19.18
CA TYR A 175 -33.37 -2.89 18.34
C TYR A 175 -32.39 -1.85 17.80
N LEU A 176 -32.89 -0.67 17.39
CA LEU A 176 -32.06 0.49 17.08
C LEU A 176 -31.37 1.04 18.34
N ASP A 177 -32.06 1.10 19.47
CA ASP A 177 -31.53 1.46 20.79
C ASP A 177 -30.72 0.32 21.41
N ARG A 178 -30.71 -0.90 20.88
CA ARG A 178 -29.75 -1.98 21.20
C ARG A 178 -28.57 -1.99 20.23
N LEU A 179 -28.71 -1.54 18.99
CA LEU A 179 -27.57 -1.26 18.12
C LEU A 179 -26.82 -0.01 18.57
N VAL A 180 -27.53 0.98 19.10
CA VAL A 180 -27.01 2.20 19.75
C VAL A 180 -26.71 1.94 21.24
N GLY A 181 -27.44 1.02 21.89
CA GLY A 181 -27.27 0.69 23.30
C GLY A 181 -26.32 -0.47 23.58
N ASP A 182 -26.04 -1.38 22.65
CA ASP A 182 -24.88 -2.27 22.71
C ASP A 182 -23.60 -1.49 22.37
N VAL A 183 -23.70 -0.32 21.76
CA VAL A 183 -22.61 0.68 21.73
C VAL A 183 -22.39 1.29 23.12
N ASP A 184 -23.42 1.37 23.99
CA ASP A 184 -23.33 1.87 25.38
C ASP A 184 -23.18 0.77 26.47
N ALA A 185 -23.62 -0.46 26.23
CA ALA A 185 -23.54 -1.59 27.16
C ALA A 185 -22.20 -2.33 27.03
N THR A 186 -21.62 -2.41 25.82
CA THR A 186 -20.19 -2.72 25.68
C THR A 186 -19.31 -1.55 26.11
N ALA A 187 -19.81 -0.30 26.16
CA ALA A 187 -19.06 0.82 26.71
C ALA A 187 -18.97 0.83 28.25
N ARG A 188 -19.68 -0.05 28.96
CA ARG A 188 -19.57 -0.14 30.43
C ARG A 188 -18.60 -1.21 30.93
N ASP A 189 -18.29 -2.23 30.12
CA ASP A 189 -17.27 -3.24 30.46
C ASP A 189 -15.98 -3.12 29.61
N ASP A 190 -15.99 -2.45 28.45
CA ASP A 190 -14.79 -2.23 27.59
C ASP A 190 -14.41 -0.73 27.48
N ALA A 191 -14.55 0.05 28.56
CA ALA A 191 -14.09 1.45 28.59
C ALA A 191 -12.55 1.60 28.49
N ASP A 192 -11.81 0.48 28.50
CA ASP A 192 -10.34 0.43 28.41
C ASP A 192 -9.80 0.09 27.00
N ASP A 193 -10.61 -0.30 26.01
CA ASP A 193 -10.09 -0.95 24.77
C ASP A 193 -10.27 -0.18 23.44
N LEU A 194 -10.69 1.08 23.45
CA LEU A 194 -10.60 1.96 22.26
C LEU A 194 -9.32 2.79 22.31
N GLU A 195 -8.16 2.13 22.29
CA GLU A 195 -6.92 2.82 21.95
C GLU A 195 -7.09 3.45 20.56
N PRO A 196 -6.85 4.76 20.41
CA PRO A 196 -6.80 5.39 19.09
C PRO A 196 -5.77 4.65 18.24
N ALA A 197 -6.01 4.55 16.93
CA ALA A 197 -5.06 3.92 16.02
C ALA A 197 -3.67 4.54 16.22
N ALA A 198 -2.66 3.69 16.40
CA ALA A 198 -1.29 4.12 16.68
C ALA A 198 -0.76 5.12 15.63
N GLU A 199 -1.23 5.01 14.39
CA GLU A 199 -1.06 5.99 13.34
C GLU A 199 -2.41 6.20 12.60
N PRO A 200 -2.85 7.44 12.36
CA PRO A 200 -4.05 7.72 11.58
C PRO A 200 -3.85 7.33 10.11
N GLY A 201 -4.94 7.03 9.40
CA GLY A 201 -4.95 6.70 7.98
C GLY A 201 -6.04 7.48 7.27
N ARG A 202 -5.89 7.71 5.97
CA ARG A 202 -6.90 8.38 5.12
C ARG A 202 -7.79 7.34 4.47
N LEU A 203 -9.04 7.29 4.89
CA LEU A 203 -10.02 6.30 4.48
C LEU A 203 -11.09 6.93 3.60
N LEU A 204 -11.51 6.19 2.59
CA LEU A 204 -12.71 6.50 1.81
C LEU A 204 -13.78 5.47 2.09
N VAL A 205 -15.00 5.91 2.37
CA VAL A 205 -16.16 5.04 2.59
C VAL A 205 -17.19 5.32 1.50
N ALA A 206 -17.45 4.35 0.64
CA ALA A 206 -18.46 4.39 -0.41
C ALA A 206 -19.66 3.50 -0.02
N GLU A 207 -20.79 4.12 0.28
CA GLU A 207 -21.99 3.43 0.76
C GLU A 207 -23.23 4.28 0.41
N ASP A 208 -24.23 3.69 -0.22
CA ASP A 208 -25.43 4.39 -0.69
C ASP A 208 -26.44 4.64 0.44
N ASN A 209 -26.50 3.73 1.42
CA ASN A 209 -27.30 3.90 2.62
C ASN A 209 -26.66 4.91 3.57
N THR A 210 -27.26 6.09 3.64
CA THR A 210 -26.77 7.21 4.47
C THR A 210 -26.59 6.84 5.93
N ALA A 211 -27.48 6.02 6.52
CA ALA A 211 -27.35 5.62 7.92
C ALA A 211 -26.14 4.69 8.17
N ILE A 212 -25.87 3.75 7.25
CA ILE A 212 -24.72 2.85 7.34
C ILE A 212 -23.43 3.63 7.09
N ARG A 213 -23.43 4.53 6.08
CA ARG A 213 -22.29 5.39 5.75
C ARG A 213 -21.89 6.27 6.92
N ASP A 214 -22.86 6.94 7.55
CA ASP A 214 -22.61 7.82 8.69
C ASP A 214 -22.09 7.02 9.90
N LEU A 215 -22.65 5.83 10.17
CA LEU A 215 -22.16 4.93 11.21
C LEU A 215 -20.70 4.50 10.97
N LEU A 216 -20.36 4.07 9.75
CA LEU A 216 -18.99 3.69 9.38
C LEU A 216 -18.03 4.86 9.55
N CYS A 217 -18.41 6.05 9.05
CA CYS A 217 -17.60 7.25 9.17
C CYS A 217 -17.34 7.61 10.64
N ASP A 218 -18.36 7.54 11.48
CA ASP A 218 -18.24 7.87 12.90
C ASP A 218 -17.37 6.88 13.66
N LEU A 219 -17.53 5.57 13.40
CA LEU A 219 -16.71 4.53 14.02
C LEU A 219 -15.23 4.68 13.65
N LEU A 220 -14.93 4.91 12.37
CA LEU A 220 -13.56 5.07 11.86
C LEU A 220 -12.91 6.39 12.31
N ARG A 221 -13.68 7.49 12.39
CA ARG A 221 -13.19 8.77 12.93
C ARG A 221 -12.89 8.68 14.43
N ARG A 222 -13.71 7.96 15.20
CA ARG A 222 -13.44 7.70 16.63
C ARG A 222 -12.18 6.87 16.85
N GLN A 223 -11.79 6.06 15.87
CA GLN A 223 -10.51 5.33 15.86
C GLN A 223 -9.31 6.22 15.47
N GLY A 224 -9.53 7.49 15.14
CA GLY A 224 -8.47 8.45 14.83
C GLY A 224 -8.16 8.60 13.33
N HIS A 225 -8.89 7.92 12.45
CA HIS A 225 -8.66 8.02 10.99
C HIS A 225 -9.31 9.27 10.37
N GLU A 226 -8.72 9.76 9.28
CA GLU A 226 -9.33 10.79 8.44
C GLU A 226 -10.27 10.11 7.44
N VAL A 227 -11.57 10.40 7.48
CA VAL A 227 -12.57 9.67 6.68
C VAL A 227 -13.35 10.59 5.76
N VAL A 228 -13.34 10.28 4.47
CA VAL A 228 -14.23 10.88 3.46
C VAL A 228 -15.34 9.91 3.09
N ALA A 229 -16.53 10.46 2.90
CA ALA A 229 -17.74 9.73 2.57
C ALA A 229 -18.09 9.94 1.10
N ALA A 230 -18.50 8.87 0.42
CA ALA A 230 -19.03 8.87 -0.94
C ALA A 230 -20.39 8.17 -0.94
N GLY A 231 -21.37 8.74 -1.65
CA GLY A 231 -22.73 8.20 -1.72
C GLY A 231 -22.91 7.09 -2.74
N ASP A 232 -21.95 6.92 -3.65
CA ASP A 232 -21.90 5.81 -4.61
C ASP A 232 -20.51 5.69 -5.23
N GLY A 233 -20.36 4.76 -6.18
CA GLY A 233 -19.08 4.49 -6.83
C GLY A 233 -18.54 5.63 -7.71
N ILE A 234 -19.38 6.52 -8.25
CA ILE A 234 -18.90 7.67 -9.04
C ILE A 234 -18.23 8.68 -8.12
N ASP A 235 -18.90 9.01 -7.01
CA ASP A 235 -18.36 9.94 -6.02
C ASP A 235 -17.07 9.39 -5.40
N ALA A 236 -17.00 8.06 -5.21
CA ALA A 236 -15.81 7.39 -4.71
C ALA A 236 -14.62 7.53 -5.68
N LEU A 237 -14.82 7.24 -6.97
CA LEU A 237 -13.77 7.38 -7.98
C LEU A 237 -13.29 8.83 -8.11
N LEU A 238 -14.22 9.80 -8.10
CA LEU A 238 -13.86 11.22 -8.12
C LEU A 238 -13.01 11.62 -6.91
N ALA A 239 -13.37 11.11 -5.71
CA ALA A 239 -12.61 11.38 -4.51
C ALA A 239 -11.18 10.82 -4.58
N ILE A 240 -11.01 9.58 -5.06
CA ILE A 240 -9.70 8.92 -5.17
C ILE A 240 -8.76 9.66 -6.13
N HIS A 241 -9.27 10.18 -7.23
CA HIS A 241 -8.46 10.96 -8.17
C HIS A 241 -8.13 12.36 -7.64
N ALA A 242 -8.96 12.91 -6.75
CA ALA A 242 -8.73 14.23 -6.17
C ALA A 242 -7.62 14.24 -5.12
N ARG A 243 -7.42 13.12 -4.39
CA ARG A 243 -6.44 13.02 -3.30
C ARG A 243 -6.11 11.55 -2.96
N PRO A 244 -4.92 11.27 -2.39
CA PRO A 244 -4.54 9.92 -2.02
C PRO A 244 -5.30 9.40 -0.80
N PHE A 245 -5.57 8.09 -0.80
CA PHE A 245 -6.18 7.34 0.29
C PHE A 245 -5.38 6.06 0.59
N ASP A 246 -5.38 5.66 1.85
CA ASP A 246 -4.67 4.48 2.36
C ASP A 246 -5.53 3.21 2.31
N LEU A 247 -6.86 3.37 2.27
CA LEU A 247 -7.82 2.26 2.23
C LEU A 247 -9.20 2.75 1.77
N LEU A 248 -9.84 1.96 0.90
CA LEU A 248 -11.25 2.13 0.50
C LEU A 248 -12.12 1.07 1.17
N LEU A 249 -13.22 1.49 1.77
CA LEU A 249 -14.33 0.65 2.16
C LEU A 249 -15.47 0.91 1.18
N THR A 250 -15.95 -0.10 0.46
CA THR A 250 -17.03 0.07 -0.52
C THR A 250 -18.13 -0.96 -0.35
N ASP A 251 -19.37 -0.52 -0.41
CA ASP A 251 -20.50 -1.43 -0.61
C ASP A 251 -20.43 -2.08 -2.00
N ILE A 252 -20.91 -3.31 -2.12
CA ILE A 252 -21.08 -3.97 -3.42
C ILE A 252 -22.26 -3.34 -4.15
N GLU A 253 -23.40 -3.20 -3.48
CA GLU A 253 -24.66 -2.83 -4.10
C GLU A 253 -24.88 -1.32 -4.05
N MET A 254 -24.26 -0.58 -4.98
CA MET A 254 -24.44 0.86 -5.11
C MET A 254 -25.06 1.24 -6.47
N PRO A 255 -25.84 2.35 -6.53
CA PRO A 255 -26.39 2.84 -7.78
C PRO A 255 -25.29 3.41 -8.70
N ARG A 256 -25.57 3.43 -10.01
CA ARG A 256 -24.69 3.94 -11.09
C ARG A 256 -23.42 3.11 -11.30
N VAL A 257 -22.53 3.08 -10.31
CA VAL A 257 -21.28 2.33 -10.30
C VAL A 257 -21.23 1.51 -9.01
N ASN A 258 -21.17 0.20 -9.16
CA ASN A 258 -21.17 -0.74 -8.05
C ASN A 258 -19.75 -0.97 -7.50
N GLY A 259 -19.61 -1.60 -6.32
CA GLY A 259 -18.30 -1.80 -5.69
C GLY A 259 -17.32 -2.63 -6.53
N PHE A 260 -17.84 -3.58 -7.32
CA PHE A 260 -17.04 -4.39 -8.24
C PHE A 260 -16.38 -3.54 -9.34
N GLN A 261 -17.13 -2.63 -9.94
CA GLN A 261 -16.63 -1.72 -10.97
C GLN A 261 -15.62 -0.72 -10.41
N VAL A 262 -15.78 -0.28 -9.14
CA VAL A 262 -14.77 0.57 -8.48
C VAL A 262 -13.44 -0.18 -8.34
N ILE A 263 -13.48 -1.45 -7.93
CA ILE A 263 -12.27 -2.28 -7.81
C ILE A 263 -11.59 -2.44 -9.18
N GLU A 264 -12.36 -2.74 -10.23
CA GLU A 264 -11.84 -2.89 -11.60
C GLU A 264 -11.09 -1.62 -12.05
N HIS A 265 -11.71 -0.44 -11.89
CA HIS A 265 -11.07 0.84 -12.22
C HIS A 265 -9.79 1.09 -11.41
N LEU A 266 -9.77 0.72 -10.13
CA LEU A 266 -8.57 0.86 -9.31
C LEU A 266 -7.45 -0.05 -9.79
N LYS A 267 -7.76 -1.31 -10.14
CA LYS A 267 -6.74 -2.29 -10.55
C LYS A 267 -6.19 -2.05 -11.95
N ASP A 268 -6.96 -1.43 -12.83
CA ASP A 268 -6.51 -1.04 -14.17
C ASP A 268 -5.60 0.19 -14.16
N ASP A 269 -5.65 1.01 -13.11
CA ASP A 269 -4.80 2.19 -12.96
C ASP A 269 -3.49 1.86 -12.21
N PRO A 270 -2.30 2.04 -12.83
CA PRO A 270 -1.01 1.78 -12.20
C PRO A 270 -0.74 2.56 -10.90
N GLU A 271 -1.32 3.74 -10.73
CA GLU A 271 -1.15 4.62 -9.57
C GLU A 271 -2.13 4.26 -8.44
N LEU A 272 -3.29 3.70 -8.77
CA LEU A 272 -4.36 3.44 -7.80
C LEU A 272 -4.48 1.96 -7.40
N ARG A 273 -3.91 1.03 -8.18
CA ARG A 273 -4.03 -0.42 -7.95
C ARG A 273 -3.52 -0.91 -6.59
N GLU A 274 -2.63 -0.14 -5.97
CA GLU A 274 -2.04 -0.43 -4.66
C GLU A 274 -2.93 0.02 -3.48
N ILE A 275 -4.04 0.71 -3.74
CA ILE A 275 -5.01 1.06 -2.69
C ILE A 275 -5.74 -0.24 -2.30
N PRO A 276 -5.67 -0.67 -1.02
CA PRO A 276 -6.42 -1.83 -0.55
C PRO A 276 -7.91 -1.48 -0.51
N VAL A 277 -8.75 -2.48 -0.80
CA VAL A 277 -10.20 -2.33 -0.80
C VAL A 277 -10.81 -3.38 0.14
N ILE A 278 -11.57 -2.92 1.12
CA ILE A 278 -12.46 -3.78 1.92
C ILE A 278 -13.86 -3.65 1.34
N VAL A 279 -14.43 -4.79 0.95
CA VAL A 279 -15.77 -4.84 0.40
C VAL A 279 -16.79 -5.10 1.50
N ILE A 280 -17.80 -4.25 1.60
CA ILE A 280 -18.93 -4.42 2.53
C ILE A 280 -20.09 -5.04 1.74
N SER A 281 -20.67 -6.15 2.20
CA SER A 281 -21.70 -6.88 1.44
C SER A 281 -22.85 -7.37 2.31
N GLY A 282 -24.08 -7.31 1.80
CA GLY A 282 -25.23 -8.05 2.33
C GLY A 282 -25.24 -9.51 1.85
N HIS A 283 -25.75 -10.43 2.70
CA HIS A 283 -25.97 -11.87 2.46
C HIS A 283 -24.74 -12.75 2.11
N GLY A 284 -24.53 -13.79 2.91
CA GLY A 284 -23.36 -14.69 2.88
C GLY A 284 -23.38 -15.77 1.81
N GLU A 285 -23.55 -15.42 0.54
CA GLU A 285 -23.24 -16.35 -0.55
C GLU A 285 -21.71 -16.42 -0.71
N LEU A 286 -21.12 -17.59 -0.44
CA LEU A 286 -19.68 -17.88 -0.59
C LEU A 286 -19.12 -17.45 -1.95
N ASP A 287 -19.95 -17.47 -2.99
CA ASP A 287 -19.60 -17.07 -4.36
C ASP A 287 -19.32 -15.56 -4.47
N GLY A 288 -20.03 -14.70 -3.73
CA GLY A 288 -19.82 -13.25 -3.73
C GLY A 288 -18.50 -12.84 -3.06
N ILE A 289 -18.15 -13.50 -1.95
CA ILE A 289 -16.89 -13.29 -1.22
C ILE A 289 -15.69 -13.77 -2.05
N ALA A 290 -15.79 -14.97 -2.64
CA ALA A 290 -14.74 -15.49 -3.50
C ALA A 290 -14.55 -14.61 -4.75
N HIS A 291 -15.63 -14.02 -5.27
CA HIS A 291 -15.58 -13.14 -6.43
C HIS A 291 -14.88 -11.81 -6.12
N CYS A 292 -15.20 -11.13 -5.01
CA CYS A 292 -14.55 -9.86 -4.68
C CYS A 292 -13.04 -10.01 -4.44
N LEU A 293 -12.62 -11.08 -3.77
CA LEU A 293 -11.20 -11.38 -3.56
C LEU A 293 -10.48 -11.66 -4.88
N LYS A 294 -11.11 -12.39 -5.82
CA LYS A 294 -10.55 -12.63 -7.17
C LYS A 294 -10.39 -11.36 -8.00
N MET A 295 -11.28 -10.38 -7.78
CA MET A 295 -11.22 -9.07 -8.44
C MET A 295 -10.12 -8.16 -7.87
N GLY A 296 -9.47 -8.57 -6.77
CA GLY A 296 -8.39 -7.82 -6.14
C GLY A 296 -8.81 -6.99 -4.93
N ALA A 297 -9.99 -7.24 -4.35
CA ALA A 297 -10.28 -6.78 -2.99
C ALA A 297 -9.29 -7.41 -2.00
N GLU A 298 -8.87 -6.63 -1.01
CA GLU A 298 -7.93 -7.08 0.01
C GLU A 298 -8.65 -7.88 1.11
N ASP A 299 -9.89 -7.49 1.44
CA ASP A 299 -10.72 -8.19 2.42
C ASP A 299 -12.22 -7.91 2.21
N TYR A 300 -13.07 -8.55 3.01
CA TYR A 300 -14.52 -8.34 3.02
C TYR A 300 -15.08 -8.17 4.43
N LEU A 301 -16.24 -7.52 4.52
CA LEU A 301 -16.96 -7.27 5.77
C LEU A 301 -18.47 -7.53 5.57
N PRO A 302 -19.06 -8.55 6.23
CA PRO A 302 -20.48 -8.87 6.05
C PRO A 302 -21.39 -7.87 6.76
N LYS A 303 -22.55 -7.54 6.16
CA LYS A 303 -23.65 -6.80 6.80
C LYS A 303 -24.64 -7.79 7.44
N PRO A 304 -25.02 -7.62 8.72
CA PRO A 304 -24.55 -6.60 9.67
C PRO A 304 -23.13 -6.89 10.18
N PHE A 305 -22.33 -5.84 10.38
CA PHE A 305 -20.94 -5.96 10.84
C PHE A 305 -20.78 -5.56 12.32
N ASN A 306 -19.80 -6.17 12.99
CA ASN A 306 -19.42 -5.86 14.37
C ASN A 306 -18.26 -4.85 14.38
N ARG A 307 -18.29 -3.88 15.31
CA ARG A 307 -17.26 -2.82 15.48
C ARG A 307 -15.85 -3.39 15.65
N THR A 308 -15.68 -4.44 16.44
CA THR A 308 -14.39 -5.09 16.69
C THR A 308 -13.86 -5.75 15.43
N ILE A 309 -14.74 -6.37 14.63
CA ILE A 309 -14.35 -6.98 13.34
C ILE A 309 -13.97 -5.89 12.33
N LEU A 310 -14.77 -4.82 12.23
CA LEU A 310 -14.44 -3.67 11.37
C LEU A 310 -13.06 -3.10 11.72
N LYS A 311 -12.80 -2.83 13.01
CA LYS A 311 -11.52 -2.34 13.50
C LYS A 311 -10.38 -3.29 13.10
N ALA A 312 -10.49 -4.57 13.45
CA ALA A 312 -9.43 -5.55 13.16
C ALA A 312 -9.10 -5.65 11.67
N ARG A 313 -10.11 -5.58 10.79
CA ARG A 313 -9.95 -5.66 9.33
C ARG A 313 -9.29 -4.41 8.76
N VAL A 314 -9.73 -3.23 9.22
CA VAL A 314 -9.15 -1.94 8.83
C VAL A 314 -7.70 -1.83 9.29
N ASP A 315 -7.43 -2.15 10.56
CA ASP A 315 -6.08 -2.12 11.14
C ASP A 315 -5.13 -3.05 10.36
N ALA A 316 -5.56 -4.29 10.07
CA ALA A 316 -4.77 -5.25 9.32
C ALA A 316 -4.47 -4.77 7.87
N CYS A 317 -5.46 -4.18 7.19
CA CYS A 317 -5.26 -3.66 5.83
C CYS A 317 -4.31 -2.45 5.82
N LEU A 318 -4.47 -1.53 6.77
CA LEU A 318 -3.61 -0.36 6.90
C LEU A 318 -2.18 -0.75 7.26
N GLU A 319 -1.98 -1.68 8.19
CA GLU A 319 -0.65 -2.20 8.53
C GLU A 319 0.04 -2.84 7.32
N LYS A 320 -0.69 -3.67 6.57
CA LYS A 320 -0.19 -4.30 5.35
C LYS A 320 0.20 -3.26 4.28
N LYS A 321 -0.64 -2.23 4.08
CA LYS A 321 -0.35 -1.12 3.15
C LYS A 321 0.91 -0.35 3.58
N ARG A 322 1.03 0.00 4.86
CA ARG A 322 2.21 0.69 5.40
C ARG A 322 3.49 -0.14 5.22
N LEU A 323 3.44 -1.44 5.45
CA LEU A 323 4.59 -2.33 5.23
C LEU A 323 4.99 -2.38 3.75
N ARG A 324 4.03 -2.42 2.83
CA ARG A 324 4.29 -2.33 1.38
C ARG A 324 4.96 -1.00 1.02
N ASP A 325 4.39 0.12 1.48
CA ASP A 325 4.89 1.46 1.16
C ASP A 325 6.30 1.70 1.71
N ARG A 326 6.57 1.26 2.94
CA ARG A 326 7.92 1.32 3.54
C ARG A 326 8.92 0.49 2.74
N ASN A 327 8.55 -0.73 2.34
CA ASN A 327 9.43 -1.59 1.54
C ASN A 327 9.71 -0.98 0.16
N GLU A 328 8.70 -0.41 -0.50
CA GLU A 328 8.90 0.27 -1.78
C GLU A 328 9.79 1.50 -1.63
N GLN A 329 9.57 2.33 -0.60
CA GLN A 329 10.40 3.48 -0.34
C GLN A 329 11.86 3.09 -0.04
N GLN A 330 12.06 2.05 0.77
CA GLN A 330 13.39 1.51 1.05
C GLN A 330 14.07 1.00 -0.22
N ARG A 331 13.32 0.30 -1.08
CA ARG A 331 13.83 -0.21 -2.35
C ARG A 331 14.20 0.92 -3.31
N ARG A 332 13.36 1.95 -3.46
CA ARG A 332 13.66 3.14 -4.26
C ARG A 332 14.90 3.86 -3.76
N ARG A 333 14.99 4.11 -2.44
CA ARG A 333 16.17 4.74 -1.83
C ARG A 333 17.44 3.92 -2.01
N PHE A 334 17.34 2.60 -1.92
CA PHE A 334 18.48 1.72 -2.19
C PHE A 334 18.92 1.80 -3.65
N ASP A 335 17.97 1.80 -4.59
CA ASP A 335 18.23 1.91 -6.03
C ASP A 335 18.87 3.27 -6.38
N GLU A 336 18.34 4.37 -5.84
CA GLU A 336 18.92 5.72 -5.97
C GLU A 336 20.37 5.77 -5.46
N LEU A 337 20.65 5.18 -4.29
CA LEU A 337 22.01 5.13 -3.73
C LEU A 337 22.95 4.25 -4.57
N LEU A 338 22.46 3.14 -5.15
CA LEU A 338 23.26 2.32 -6.05
C LEU A 338 23.63 3.08 -7.32
N HIS A 339 22.68 3.80 -7.91
CA HIS A 339 22.89 4.62 -9.10
C HIS A 339 23.78 5.84 -8.84
N ALA A 340 23.83 6.34 -7.61
CA ALA A 340 24.77 7.40 -7.22
C ALA A 340 26.23 6.93 -7.15
N ILE A 341 26.48 5.64 -6.89
CA ILE A 341 27.83 5.08 -6.72
C ILE A 341 28.32 4.37 -7.98
N LEU A 342 27.40 3.71 -8.69
CA LEU A 342 27.69 2.91 -9.88
C LEU A 342 26.85 3.40 -11.06
N PRO A 343 27.43 3.46 -12.26
CA PRO A 343 26.66 3.81 -13.44
C PRO A 343 25.53 2.83 -13.73
N GLY A 344 24.42 3.32 -14.32
CA GLY A 344 23.22 2.50 -14.55
C GLY A 344 23.45 1.19 -15.31
N LYS A 345 24.29 1.20 -16.35
CA LYS A 345 24.66 -0.02 -17.10
C LYS A 345 25.37 -1.06 -16.21
N VAL A 346 26.21 -0.59 -15.28
CA VAL A 346 26.95 -1.44 -14.33
C VAL A 346 26.01 -1.99 -13.26
N VAL A 347 25.06 -1.19 -12.77
CA VAL A 347 24.00 -1.63 -11.85
C VAL A 347 23.13 -2.72 -12.50
N ALA A 348 22.72 -2.52 -13.76
CA ALA A 348 21.92 -3.50 -14.49
C ALA A 348 22.66 -4.83 -14.69
N GLU A 349 23.95 -4.79 -15.04
CA GLU A 349 24.78 -6.00 -15.14
C GLU A 349 24.90 -6.70 -13.76
N LEU A 350 25.22 -5.94 -12.71
CA LEU A 350 25.37 -6.49 -11.36
C LEU A 350 24.06 -7.12 -10.87
N ALA A 351 22.91 -6.50 -11.13
CA ALA A 351 21.59 -7.05 -10.78
C ALA A 351 21.26 -8.34 -11.56
N ALA A 352 21.70 -8.45 -12.81
CA ALA A 352 21.43 -9.61 -13.65
C ALA A 352 22.38 -10.80 -13.40
N THR A 353 23.65 -10.55 -13.12
CA THR A 353 24.70 -11.58 -13.12
C THR A 353 25.42 -11.75 -11.78
N ASN A 354 25.16 -10.88 -10.79
CA ASN A 354 25.92 -10.73 -9.54
C ASN A 354 27.43 -10.42 -9.71
N VAL A 355 27.91 -10.20 -10.93
CA VAL A 355 29.34 -9.95 -11.21
C VAL A 355 29.48 -8.98 -12.38
N VAL A 356 30.20 -7.88 -12.17
CA VAL A 356 30.61 -6.98 -13.25
C VAL A 356 31.94 -7.44 -13.82
N ARG A 357 31.98 -7.79 -15.11
CA ARG A 357 33.22 -8.25 -15.75
C ARG A 357 34.01 -7.07 -16.31
N PRO A 358 35.35 -7.05 -16.17
CA PRO A 358 36.16 -6.04 -16.83
C PRO A 358 35.97 -6.09 -18.34
N GLN A 359 35.68 -4.93 -18.95
CA GLN A 359 35.45 -4.78 -20.38
C GLN A 359 36.53 -3.90 -20.99
N ARG A 360 37.04 -4.31 -22.15
CA ARG A 360 37.97 -3.49 -22.94
C ARG A 360 37.18 -2.62 -23.91
N HIS A 361 37.53 -1.34 -23.95
CA HIS A 361 36.99 -0.33 -24.87
C HIS A 361 38.16 0.25 -25.67
N GLU A 362 38.02 0.39 -26.99
CA GLU A 362 39.16 0.74 -27.87
C GLU A 362 39.35 2.25 -28.08
N ASP A 363 38.27 3.04 -28.11
CA ASP A 363 38.33 4.48 -28.40
C ASP A 363 37.63 5.30 -27.31
N ILE A 364 38.30 5.44 -26.16
CA ILE A 364 37.80 6.24 -25.03
C ILE A 364 38.68 7.48 -24.89
N ALA A 365 38.06 8.65 -24.78
CA ALA A 365 38.76 9.88 -24.42
C ALA A 365 38.75 10.03 -22.89
N VAL A 366 39.93 10.16 -22.29
CA VAL A 366 40.10 10.36 -20.84
C VAL A 366 40.53 11.79 -20.59
N LEU A 367 39.87 12.45 -19.63
CA LEU A 367 40.14 13.80 -19.15
C LEU A 367 40.62 13.73 -17.70
N PHE A 368 41.74 14.40 -17.43
CA PHE A 368 42.20 14.73 -16.09
C PHE A 368 42.18 16.24 -15.91
N ALA A 369 41.67 16.72 -14.79
CA ALA A 369 41.71 18.13 -14.42
C ALA A 369 42.23 18.28 -12.99
N ASP A 370 43.08 19.27 -12.72
CA ASP A 370 43.76 19.46 -11.43
C ASP A 370 43.91 20.95 -11.08
N ILE A 371 43.64 21.31 -9.82
CA ILE A 371 43.64 22.70 -9.37
C ILE A 371 45.08 23.19 -9.21
N VAL A 372 45.41 24.27 -9.91
CA VAL A 372 46.75 24.85 -9.86
C VAL A 372 46.99 25.52 -8.52
N GLY A 373 47.99 25.02 -7.78
CA GLY A 373 48.43 25.61 -6.52
C GLY A 373 47.51 25.34 -5.33
N PHE A 374 46.68 24.29 -5.40
CA PHE A 374 45.75 23.93 -4.33
C PHE A 374 46.43 23.66 -2.98
N THR A 375 47.57 22.97 -2.96
CA THR A 375 48.31 22.73 -1.71
C THR A 375 48.64 24.04 -0.98
N ALA A 376 49.10 25.06 -1.72
CA ALA A 376 49.38 26.37 -1.14
C ALA A 376 48.11 27.10 -0.69
N TYR A 377 46.96 26.83 -1.30
CA TYR A 377 45.67 27.33 -0.83
C TYR A 377 45.28 26.67 0.50
N CYS A 378 45.49 25.37 0.64
CA CYS A 378 45.24 24.64 1.88
C CYS A 378 46.12 25.16 3.02
N ASP A 379 47.42 25.37 2.78
CA ASP A 379 48.35 25.90 3.80
C ASP A 379 47.90 27.28 4.33
N ARG A 380 47.32 28.12 3.46
CA ARG A 380 46.77 29.43 3.86
C ARG A 380 45.49 29.35 4.69
N HIS A 381 44.75 28.25 4.58
CA HIS A 381 43.46 28.04 5.25
C HIS A 381 43.50 26.86 6.24
N GLN A 382 44.69 26.51 6.75
CA GLN A 382 44.89 25.36 7.64
C GLN A 382 44.03 25.41 8.91
N ASP A 383 43.71 26.61 9.40
CA ASP A 383 42.91 26.82 10.61
C ASP A 383 41.39 26.71 10.35
N GLN A 384 40.98 26.58 9.08
CA GLN A 384 39.58 26.50 8.63
C GLN A 384 39.41 25.49 7.48
N PRO A 385 39.72 24.20 7.70
CA PRO A 385 39.65 23.19 6.65
C PRO A 385 38.24 23.01 6.07
N GLU A 386 37.20 23.33 6.82
CA GLU A 386 35.80 23.26 6.37
C GLU A 386 35.55 24.21 5.19
N VAL A 387 36.23 25.37 5.16
CA VAL A 387 36.14 26.34 4.07
C VAL A 387 36.76 25.77 2.78
N ILE A 388 37.88 25.07 2.91
CA ILE A 388 38.53 24.39 1.78
C ILE A 388 37.58 23.34 1.19
N VAL A 389 37.02 22.49 2.05
CA VAL A 389 36.10 21.41 1.63
C VAL A 389 34.83 21.99 1.01
N HIS A 390 34.29 23.07 1.57
CA HIS A 390 33.10 23.73 1.05
C HIS A 390 33.28 24.22 -0.40
N TYR A 391 34.34 24.98 -0.69
CA TYR A 391 34.58 25.47 -2.05
C TYR A 391 35.04 24.38 -3.02
N LEU A 392 35.76 23.37 -2.52
CA LEU A 392 36.11 22.20 -3.33
C LEU A 392 34.85 21.41 -3.74
N GLN A 393 33.90 21.23 -2.82
CA GLN A 393 32.62 20.58 -3.09
C GLN A 393 31.82 21.36 -4.15
N GLN A 394 31.66 22.68 -3.98
CA GLN A 394 30.98 23.52 -4.97
C GLN A 394 31.61 23.41 -6.37
N LEU A 395 32.95 23.40 -6.43
CA LEU A 395 33.65 23.29 -7.70
C LEU A 395 33.42 21.93 -8.37
N PHE A 396 33.48 20.84 -7.61
CA PHE A 396 33.20 19.50 -8.15
C PHE A 396 31.76 19.34 -8.63
N GLU A 397 30.79 19.92 -7.92
CA GLU A 397 29.38 19.94 -8.37
C GLU A 397 29.25 20.66 -9.72
N ILE A 398 29.87 21.84 -9.88
CA ILE A 398 29.89 22.58 -11.14
C ILE A 398 30.56 21.75 -12.26
N TRP A 399 31.67 21.08 -11.96
CA TRP A 399 32.37 20.22 -12.92
C TRP A 399 31.56 18.99 -13.33
N GLU A 400 30.83 18.39 -12.39
CA GLU A 400 29.93 17.27 -12.66
C GLU A 400 28.78 17.68 -13.57
N GLU A 401 28.17 18.85 -13.33
CA GLU A 401 27.13 19.40 -14.19
C GLU A 401 27.65 19.69 -15.61
N ILE A 402 28.83 20.32 -15.72
CA ILE A 402 29.48 20.59 -17.01
C ILE A 402 29.78 19.28 -17.74
N ALA A 403 30.36 18.30 -17.05
CA ALA A 403 30.73 17.02 -17.64
C ALA A 403 29.49 16.28 -18.17
N SER A 404 28.44 16.20 -17.36
CA SER A 404 27.14 15.63 -17.74
C SER A 404 26.56 16.30 -18.98
N GLY A 405 26.62 17.63 -19.06
CA GLY A 405 26.12 18.39 -20.22
C GLY A 405 26.83 18.11 -21.55
N PHE A 406 28.04 17.54 -21.51
CA PHE A 406 28.81 17.11 -22.70
C PHE A 406 28.85 15.59 -22.88
N GLY A 407 28.07 14.80 -22.12
CA GLY A 407 28.16 13.33 -22.15
C GLY A 407 29.50 12.79 -21.65
N VAL A 408 30.23 13.59 -20.87
CA VAL A 408 31.50 13.21 -20.25
C VAL A 408 31.22 12.68 -18.86
N GLN A 409 31.58 11.42 -18.60
CA GLN A 409 31.25 10.75 -17.36
C GLN A 409 32.36 10.89 -16.32
N LYS A 410 32.02 11.38 -15.12
CA LYS A 410 32.91 11.34 -13.96
C LYS A 410 33.26 9.88 -13.60
N ILE A 411 34.56 9.61 -13.44
CA ILE A 411 35.06 8.32 -12.94
C ILE A 411 35.34 8.43 -11.44
N LYS A 412 36.15 9.40 -11.03
CA LYS A 412 36.51 9.61 -9.62
C LYS A 412 37.17 10.97 -9.41
N THR A 413 37.24 11.39 -8.15
CA THR A 413 38.12 12.45 -7.69
C THR A 413 39.36 11.86 -7.01
N ILE A 414 40.50 12.55 -7.09
CA ILE A 414 41.77 12.13 -6.48
C ILE A 414 42.39 13.37 -5.82
N GLY A 415 42.06 13.61 -4.55
CA GLY A 415 42.41 14.89 -3.91
C GLY A 415 41.67 16.03 -4.60
N ASP A 416 42.41 16.99 -5.14
CA ASP A 416 41.94 18.13 -5.94
C ASP A 416 41.81 17.83 -7.44
N ALA A 417 42.18 16.62 -7.87
CA ALA A 417 42.04 16.21 -9.26
C ALA A 417 40.67 15.57 -9.55
N PHE A 418 40.19 15.80 -10.77
CA PHE A 418 38.96 15.26 -11.34
C PHE A 418 39.28 14.40 -12.56
N MET A 419 38.83 13.15 -12.55
CA MET A 419 39.01 12.20 -13.65
C MET A 419 37.66 11.88 -14.29
N ALA A 420 37.58 12.01 -15.60
CA ALA A 420 36.38 11.72 -16.38
C ALA A 420 36.70 11.07 -17.73
N ALA A 421 35.70 10.48 -18.37
CA ALA A 421 35.85 9.84 -19.68
C ALA A 421 34.60 9.98 -20.56
N ALA A 422 34.80 10.05 -21.87
CA ALA A 422 33.74 10.07 -22.89
C ALA A 422 33.83 8.85 -23.81
N GLY A 423 32.68 8.39 -24.30
CA GLY A 423 32.54 7.20 -25.16
C GLY A 423 32.49 5.87 -24.42
N LEU A 424 32.39 5.87 -23.08
CA LEU A 424 32.51 4.67 -22.25
C LEU A 424 31.18 3.91 -22.10
N LEU A 425 30.18 4.60 -21.53
CA LEU A 425 28.85 4.04 -21.30
C LEU A 425 27.82 4.58 -22.27
N GLU A 426 28.06 5.76 -22.82
CA GLU A 426 27.22 6.37 -23.85
C GLU A 426 28.07 6.51 -25.10
N ASP A 427 27.45 6.25 -26.26
CA ASP A 427 28.12 6.42 -27.54
C ASP A 427 28.33 7.91 -27.77
N ALA A 428 29.57 8.32 -28.04
CA ALA A 428 29.92 9.69 -28.35
C ALA A 428 30.26 9.81 -29.85
N GLU A 429 29.73 10.83 -30.52
CA GLU A 429 30.08 11.11 -31.93
C GLU A 429 31.57 11.45 -32.07
N ASP A 430 32.10 12.29 -31.17
CA ASP A 430 33.53 12.51 -31.01
C ASP A 430 33.92 12.76 -29.55
N ALA A 431 34.26 11.68 -28.85
CA ALA A 431 34.66 11.69 -27.45
C ALA A 431 35.79 12.70 -27.11
N VAL A 432 36.71 12.96 -28.05
CA VAL A 432 37.80 13.93 -27.81
C VAL A 432 37.29 15.36 -27.88
N LEU A 433 36.40 15.66 -28.83
CA LEU A 433 35.77 16.96 -28.95
C LEU A 433 34.96 17.30 -27.69
N ASP A 434 34.18 16.34 -27.19
CA ASP A 434 33.37 16.51 -25.99
C ASP A 434 34.23 16.78 -24.74
N CYS A 435 35.29 15.99 -24.56
CA CYS A 435 36.26 16.23 -23.49
C CYS A 435 36.96 17.60 -23.61
N VAL A 436 37.30 18.06 -24.83
CA VAL A 436 37.93 19.38 -25.01
C VAL A 436 36.97 20.51 -24.65
N ARG A 437 35.72 20.45 -25.12
CA ARG A 437 34.69 21.45 -24.79
C ARG A 437 34.40 21.49 -23.29
N CYS A 438 34.27 20.31 -22.69
CA CYS A 438 34.13 20.13 -21.25
C CYS A 438 35.30 20.76 -20.47
N GLY A 439 36.54 20.43 -20.83
CA GLY A 439 37.74 20.98 -20.20
C GLY A 439 37.85 22.51 -20.29
N LEU A 440 37.54 23.09 -21.45
CA LEU A 440 37.53 24.55 -21.63
C LEU A 440 36.49 25.24 -20.73
N ARG A 441 35.29 24.65 -20.61
CA ARG A 441 34.24 25.15 -19.70
C ARG A 441 34.59 24.98 -18.23
N MET A 442 35.22 23.87 -17.84
CA MET A 442 35.72 23.68 -16.47
C MET A 442 36.77 24.74 -16.12
N ILE A 443 37.70 25.07 -17.02
CA ILE A 443 38.69 26.14 -16.81
C ILE A 443 37.98 27.48 -16.58
N GLU A 444 37.05 27.85 -17.45
CA GLU A 444 36.27 29.09 -17.33
C GLU A 444 35.52 29.16 -15.99
N ALA A 445 34.78 28.10 -15.64
CA ALA A 445 34.01 28.03 -14.41
C ALA A 445 34.90 28.13 -13.15
N THR A 446 36.07 27.49 -13.17
CA THR A 446 37.05 27.55 -12.06
C THR A 446 37.55 28.99 -11.83
N GLN A 447 37.84 29.72 -12.91
CA GLN A 447 38.27 31.12 -12.84
C GLN A 447 37.13 32.07 -12.43
N GLN A 448 35.88 31.65 -12.66
CA GLN A 448 34.67 32.40 -12.31
C GLN A 448 34.14 32.07 -10.91
N LEU A 449 34.67 31.06 -10.22
CA LEU A 449 34.27 30.73 -8.86
C LEU A 449 34.55 31.90 -7.90
N ARG A 450 33.58 32.21 -7.04
CA ARG A 450 33.62 33.30 -6.07
C ARG A 450 33.41 32.76 -4.67
N ASP A 451 33.99 33.44 -3.68
CA ASP A 451 33.66 33.21 -2.28
C ASP A 451 32.31 33.85 -1.90
N ASP A 452 31.89 33.63 -0.65
CA ASP A 452 30.65 34.18 -0.08
C ASP A 452 30.60 35.72 -0.09
N GLN A 453 31.74 36.41 -0.29
CA GLN A 453 31.85 37.85 -0.39
C GLN A 453 31.86 38.35 -1.84
N GLY A 454 31.74 37.43 -2.81
CA GLY A 454 31.75 37.74 -4.24
C GLY A 454 33.15 37.96 -4.82
N GLN A 455 34.21 37.64 -4.08
CA GLN A 455 35.59 37.76 -4.55
C GLN A 455 36.06 36.48 -5.24
N CYS A 456 36.83 36.62 -6.33
CA CYS A 456 37.43 35.46 -7.02
C CYS A 456 38.37 34.70 -6.09
N LEU A 457 38.20 33.37 -6.00
CA LEU A 457 39.14 32.50 -5.28
C LEU A 457 40.53 32.47 -5.93
N GLY A 458 40.63 32.88 -7.20
CA GLY A 458 41.89 32.92 -7.95
C GLY A 458 42.41 31.53 -8.35
N TRP A 459 41.57 30.51 -8.25
CA TRP A 459 41.88 29.17 -8.72
C TRP A 459 41.96 29.13 -10.24
N ASN A 460 42.84 28.26 -10.73
CA ASN A 460 42.99 27.97 -12.14
C ASN A 460 43.12 26.46 -12.29
N LEU A 461 42.91 25.96 -13.50
CA LEU A 461 42.82 24.54 -13.78
C LEU A 461 43.86 24.14 -14.83
N ARG A 462 44.50 22.99 -14.65
CA ARG A 462 45.18 22.28 -15.74
C ARG A 462 44.29 21.14 -16.18
N VAL A 463 44.14 20.97 -17.49
CA VAL A 463 43.38 19.85 -18.06
C VAL A 463 44.27 19.08 -19.02
N GLY A 464 44.31 17.75 -18.90
CA GLY A 464 45.03 16.84 -19.79
C GLY A 464 44.08 15.83 -20.42
N ILE A 465 44.16 15.66 -21.75
CA ILE A 465 43.26 14.78 -22.51
C ILE A 465 44.06 13.88 -23.45
N HIS A 466 43.72 12.60 -23.43
CA HIS A 466 44.21 11.61 -24.39
C HIS A 466 43.11 10.61 -24.72
N ALA A 467 43.15 10.04 -25.92
CA ALA A 467 42.20 9.01 -26.35
C ALA A 467 42.92 7.74 -26.82
N GLY A 468 42.32 6.61 -26.50
CA GLY A 468 42.84 5.29 -26.81
C GLY A 468 42.17 4.18 -25.99
N PRO A 469 42.72 2.97 -26.03
CA PRO A 469 42.09 1.82 -25.39
C PRO A 469 42.18 1.89 -23.87
N VAL A 470 41.13 1.44 -23.19
CA VAL A 470 41.06 1.28 -21.73
C VAL A 470 40.36 -0.03 -21.37
N VAL A 471 40.63 -0.52 -20.17
CA VAL A 471 39.85 -1.55 -19.50
C VAL A 471 39.04 -0.87 -18.42
N ALA A 472 37.73 -1.02 -18.45
CA ALA A 472 36.81 -0.51 -17.44
C ALA A 472 36.24 -1.67 -16.63
N GLY A 473 35.93 -1.44 -15.36
CA GLY A 473 35.36 -2.50 -14.53
C GLY A 473 35.23 -2.08 -13.07
N VAL A 474 34.65 -2.97 -12.28
CA VAL A 474 34.45 -2.75 -10.84
C VAL A 474 35.49 -3.52 -10.04
N LEU A 475 36.19 -2.83 -9.14
CA LEU A 475 37.05 -3.44 -8.11
C LEU A 475 36.35 -3.52 -6.76
N GLY A 476 36.71 -4.53 -5.99
CA GLY A 476 36.27 -4.71 -4.61
C GLY A 476 35.07 -5.66 -4.46
N ARG A 477 34.86 -6.12 -3.21
CA ARG A 477 33.74 -7.00 -2.82
C ARG A 477 32.83 -6.39 -1.75
N ARG A 478 33.21 -5.24 -1.20
CA ARG A 478 32.51 -4.53 -0.12
C ARG A 478 32.33 -3.05 -0.44
N GLN A 479 33.38 -2.44 -0.99
CA GLN A 479 33.33 -1.12 -1.61
C GLN A 479 33.55 -1.35 -3.11
N TYR A 480 32.48 -1.23 -3.88
CA TYR A 480 32.56 -1.31 -5.33
C TYR A 480 33.09 0.03 -5.86
N LEU A 481 34.18 -0.02 -6.61
CA LEU A 481 34.76 1.13 -7.29
C LEU A 481 34.79 0.83 -8.78
N TYR A 482 33.97 1.55 -9.55
CA TYR A 482 34.08 1.53 -11.00
C TYR A 482 35.23 2.45 -11.43
N ASP A 483 36.17 1.92 -12.20
CA ASP A 483 37.40 2.66 -12.53
C ASP A 483 37.94 2.22 -13.91
N LEU A 484 38.91 2.98 -14.41
CA LEU A 484 39.56 2.76 -15.70
C LEU A 484 41.04 2.43 -15.53
N TRP A 485 41.51 1.45 -16.29
CA TRP A 485 42.92 1.07 -16.37
C TRP A 485 43.40 1.08 -17.81
N GLY A 486 44.62 1.55 -17.99
CA GLY A 486 45.27 1.51 -19.29
C GLY A 486 46.35 2.57 -19.40
N ASP A 487 47.17 2.39 -20.41
CA ASP A 487 48.18 3.36 -20.80
C ASP A 487 47.55 4.70 -21.23
N THR A 488 46.31 4.68 -21.72
CA THR A 488 45.54 5.88 -22.05
C THR A 488 45.33 6.78 -20.83
N VAL A 489 44.94 6.20 -19.69
CA VAL A 489 44.71 6.90 -18.41
C VAL A 489 46.02 7.52 -17.91
N ASN A 490 47.11 6.74 -17.93
CA ASN A 490 48.43 7.21 -17.52
C ASN A 490 48.92 8.36 -18.41
N THR A 491 48.69 8.28 -19.72
CA THR A 491 49.08 9.34 -20.66
C THR A 491 48.29 10.63 -20.39
N ALA A 492 46.97 10.56 -20.23
CA ALA A 492 46.13 11.71 -19.93
C ALA A 492 46.53 12.42 -18.62
N SER A 493 46.77 11.65 -17.55
CA SER A 493 47.26 12.19 -16.28
C SER A 493 48.62 12.89 -16.44
N ARG A 494 49.56 12.36 -17.23
CA ARG A 494 50.86 13.02 -17.46
C ARG A 494 50.74 14.32 -18.24
N LEU A 495 49.82 14.37 -19.21
CA LEU A 495 49.53 15.58 -19.99
C LEU A 495 48.93 16.68 -19.12
N GLU A 496 48.10 16.33 -18.14
CA GLU A 496 47.61 17.28 -17.14
C GLU A 496 48.80 17.82 -16.33
N SER A 497 49.58 16.94 -15.69
CA SER A 497 50.54 17.38 -14.67
C SER A 497 51.70 18.20 -15.23
N HIS A 498 52.03 18.02 -16.52
CA HIS A 498 53.03 18.80 -17.25
C HIS A 498 52.41 19.88 -18.16
N GLY A 499 51.09 19.99 -18.14
CA GLY A 499 50.32 20.92 -18.96
C GLY A 499 50.44 22.35 -18.46
N LYS A 500 50.10 23.30 -19.34
CA LYS A 500 50.09 24.72 -19.00
C LYS A 500 48.82 25.06 -18.19
N PRO A 501 48.94 25.80 -17.06
CA PRO A 501 47.80 26.34 -16.34
C PRO A 501 46.83 27.14 -17.22
N GLY A 502 45.52 26.93 -17.03
CA GLY A 502 44.46 27.61 -17.78
C GLY A 502 44.29 27.13 -19.22
N CYS A 503 44.88 26.00 -19.59
CA CYS A 503 44.81 25.44 -20.94
C CYS A 503 44.37 23.97 -20.90
N VAL A 504 43.78 23.52 -22.00
CA VAL A 504 43.55 22.09 -22.26
C VAL A 504 44.75 21.52 -23.02
N ASN A 505 45.36 20.47 -22.49
CA ASN A 505 46.61 19.89 -22.98
C ASN A 505 46.34 18.53 -23.62
N LEU A 506 46.70 18.38 -24.89
CA LEU A 506 46.39 17.23 -25.73
C LEU A 506 47.67 16.54 -26.18
N SER A 507 47.61 15.21 -26.28
CA SER A 507 48.56 14.46 -27.12
C SER A 507 48.40 14.82 -28.61
N THR A 508 49.44 14.60 -29.41
CA THR A 508 49.38 14.79 -30.87
C THR A 508 48.25 13.99 -31.54
N SER A 509 47.95 12.77 -31.08
CA SER A 509 46.87 11.95 -31.65
C SER A 509 45.49 12.53 -31.36
N ALA A 510 45.25 12.99 -30.13
CA ALA A 510 44.00 13.65 -29.75
C ALA A 510 43.82 14.99 -30.49
N TRP A 511 44.88 15.80 -30.60
CA TRP A 511 44.85 17.06 -31.33
C TRP A 511 44.39 16.90 -32.78
N ARG A 512 44.88 15.88 -33.49
CA ARG A 512 44.49 15.63 -34.89
C ARG A 512 42.98 15.46 -35.10
N ARG A 513 42.24 14.98 -34.09
CA ARG A 513 40.78 14.82 -34.15
C ARG A 513 40.06 16.17 -34.09
N VAL A 514 40.60 17.12 -33.34
CA VAL A 514 39.93 18.40 -33.04
C VAL A 514 40.60 19.61 -33.71
N ALA A 515 41.65 19.40 -34.50
CA ALA A 515 42.43 20.46 -35.15
C ALA A 515 41.61 21.32 -36.13
N SER A 516 40.48 20.81 -36.64
CA SER A 516 39.54 21.57 -37.47
C SER A 516 38.68 22.56 -36.67
N HIS A 517 38.55 22.36 -35.36
CA HIS A 517 37.64 23.11 -34.50
C HIS A 517 38.34 24.16 -33.63
N PHE A 518 39.63 23.99 -33.35
CA PHE A 518 40.36 24.85 -32.43
C PHE A 518 41.72 25.27 -33.00
N GLN A 519 42.31 26.29 -32.40
CA GLN A 519 43.71 26.65 -32.61
C GLN A 519 44.54 26.11 -31.45
N GLY A 520 45.65 25.45 -31.78
CA GLY A 520 46.55 24.84 -30.82
C GLY A 520 48.00 25.22 -31.09
N GLU A 521 48.77 25.29 -30.02
CA GLU A 521 50.20 25.61 -30.06
C GLU A 521 50.99 24.44 -29.48
N LEU A 522 52.13 24.12 -30.09
CA LEU A 522 53.04 23.10 -29.58
C LEU A 522 53.75 23.64 -28.33
N HIS A 523 53.55 22.97 -27.20
CA HIS A 523 54.10 23.33 -25.90
C HIS A 523 55.08 22.24 -25.42
N GLY A 524 56.21 22.14 -26.11
CA GLY A 524 57.31 21.26 -25.73
C GLY A 524 56.98 19.77 -25.79
N SER A 525 57.77 18.97 -25.07
CA SER A 525 57.57 17.53 -24.93
C SER A 525 57.65 17.09 -23.48
N VAL A 526 56.84 16.07 -23.15
CA VAL A 526 56.81 15.42 -21.83
C VAL A 526 57.32 13.99 -21.95
N GLU A 527 58.18 13.58 -21.02
CA GLU A 527 58.59 12.18 -20.94
C GLU A 527 57.47 11.35 -20.31
N VAL A 528 56.84 10.49 -21.12
CA VAL A 528 55.85 9.53 -20.64
C VAL A 528 56.55 8.20 -20.44
N LYS A 529 56.57 7.74 -19.18
CA LYS A 529 57.20 6.46 -18.80
C LYS A 529 56.69 5.31 -19.69
N GLY A 530 57.60 4.70 -20.45
CA GLY A 530 57.28 3.60 -21.37
C GLY A 530 56.97 4.03 -22.82
N LYS A 531 56.78 5.32 -23.11
CA LYS A 531 56.60 5.88 -24.46
C LYS A 531 57.70 6.84 -24.89
N GLY A 532 58.51 7.31 -23.96
CA GLY A 532 59.54 8.32 -24.23
C GLY A 532 58.92 9.71 -24.36
N MET A 533 59.54 10.58 -25.16
CA MET A 533 59.09 11.95 -25.33
C MET A 533 57.82 12.03 -26.19
N MET A 534 56.78 12.65 -25.64
CA MET A 534 55.54 12.97 -26.34
C MET A 534 55.37 14.47 -26.44
N GLU A 535 54.97 14.95 -27.63
CA GLU A 535 54.61 16.34 -27.84
C GLU A 535 53.30 16.67 -27.14
N LEU A 536 53.25 17.85 -26.52
CA LEU A 536 52.09 18.36 -25.81
C LEU A 536 51.56 19.59 -26.55
N ILE A 537 50.27 19.58 -26.87
CA ILE A 537 49.62 20.65 -27.63
C ILE A 537 48.59 21.30 -26.73
N HIS A 538 48.73 22.60 -26.48
CA HIS A 538 47.81 23.33 -25.60
C HIS A 538 46.76 24.10 -26.40
N LEU A 539 45.52 24.10 -25.91
CA LEU A 539 44.40 24.90 -26.38
C LEU A 539 44.09 25.95 -25.33
N ASN A 540 44.03 27.20 -25.76
CA ASN A 540 43.76 28.33 -24.87
C ASN A 540 42.25 28.59 -24.78
N ALA A 541 41.74 28.78 -23.55
CA ALA A 541 40.33 29.08 -23.28
C ALA A 541 39.85 30.40 -23.92
N ALA A 542 40.77 31.29 -24.33
CA ALA A 542 40.45 32.53 -25.02
C ALA A 542 39.90 32.36 -26.46
N VAL A 543 39.81 31.12 -26.97
CA VAL A 543 39.37 30.81 -28.34
C VAL A 543 38.23 29.77 -28.29
N ILE A 544 37.10 30.14 -27.68
CA ILE A 544 35.85 29.40 -27.85
C ILE A 544 35.05 30.13 -28.94
N PRO A 545 34.80 29.55 -30.13
CA PRO A 545 33.77 30.08 -31.00
C PRO A 545 32.43 30.00 -30.25
N ALA A 546 31.69 31.10 -30.22
CA ALA A 546 30.30 31.10 -29.74
C ALA A 546 29.50 29.97 -30.44
N PRO A 547 28.49 29.37 -29.77
CA PRO A 547 27.83 28.14 -30.18
C PRO A 547 27.34 28.12 -31.63
#